data_AF-A0A3N1CVU3-F1
#
_entry.id   AF-A0A3N1CVU3-F1
#
_cell.length_a   1.000
_cell.length_b   1.000
_cell.length_c   1.000
_cell.angle_alpha   90.00
_cell.angle_beta   90.00
_cell.angle_gamma   90.00
#
_symmetry.space_group_name_H-M   'P 1'
#
loop_
_entity.id
_entity.type
_entity.pdbx_description
1 polymer ?
#
loop_
_entity_poly.entity_id
_entity_poly.type
_entity_poly.pdbx_seq_one_letter_code
_entity_poly.pdbx_strand_id
1 'polypeptide(L)'
;MPNAGVQRIADAVRVRDGAGALVGVGEEEILAVMADQGLGRLPGAYREFLALMGRRAGRLLAGTDAFHPAIFGLKKSAPELSEGTAFEGIPPGALVFAMHQGYQVYWMEDVSADDPKVFFYQEGDDGIAREWESFTEFLNAEFGDGGALVSLVEAAVTGFVTMEMADGIAREYPEVVGSVVGWIRDAAAAGNWRRVERLANLAAPLAPPGLGAELCGILEADPVGLGVEDELGFDEARMPE
;
A
#
# COMPACT_ATOMS: atom_id res chain seq x y z
N MET A 1 -2.49 -27.23 7.15
CA MET A 1 -3.84 -27.07 6.59
C MET A 1 -3.80 -25.85 5.68
N PRO A 2 -4.54 -25.77 4.57
CA PRO A 2 -4.59 -24.52 3.79
C PRO A 2 -4.99 -23.37 4.72
N ASN A 3 -4.29 -22.26 4.63
CA ASN A 3 -4.55 -21.10 5.44
C ASN A 3 -5.86 -20.49 4.94
N ALA A 4 -6.94 -20.71 5.69
CA ALA A 4 -8.29 -20.31 5.29
C ALA A 4 -8.41 -18.81 4.99
N GLY A 5 -7.42 -17.98 5.35
CA GLY A 5 -7.30 -16.59 4.95
C GLY A 5 -7.14 -16.38 3.44
N VAL A 6 -6.10 -16.97 2.84
CA VAL A 6 -5.72 -16.69 1.45
C VAL A 6 -6.77 -17.21 0.47
N GLN A 7 -7.31 -18.41 0.72
CA GLN A 7 -8.37 -18.98 -0.10
C GLN A 7 -9.64 -18.10 -0.10
N ARG A 8 -10.03 -17.54 1.06
CA ARG A 8 -11.18 -16.63 1.13
C ARG A 8 -10.97 -15.36 0.30
N ILE A 9 -9.75 -14.80 0.32
CA ILE A 9 -9.41 -13.62 -0.48
C ILE A 9 -9.45 -13.96 -1.97
N ALA A 10 -8.90 -15.11 -2.35
CA ALA A 10 -8.99 -15.59 -3.73
C ALA A 10 -10.45 -15.74 -4.20
N ASP A 11 -11.32 -16.29 -3.35
CA ASP A 11 -12.75 -16.41 -3.67
C ASP A 11 -13.41 -15.04 -3.79
N ALA A 12 -13.07 -14.09 -2.91
CA ALA A 12 -13.57 -12.71 -2.99
C ALA A 12 -13.11 -12.01 -4.28
N VAL A 13 -11.85 -12.20 -4.70
CA VAL A 13 -11.35 -11.67 -5.99
C VAL A 13 -12.09 -12.29 -7.17
N ARG A 14 -12.36 -13.60 -7.16
CA ARG A 14 -13.15 -14.24 -8.23
C ARG A 14 -14.56 -13.67 -8.34
N VAL A 15 -15.18 -13.34 -7.20
CA VAL A 15 -16.51 -12.71 -7.17
C VAL A 15 -16.44 -11.29 -7.72
N ARG A 16 -15.44 -10.50 -7.31
CA ARG A 16 -15.29 -9.09 -7.71
C ARG A 16 -14.86 -8.92 -9.17
N ASP A 17 -13.84 -9.66 -9.58
CA ASP A 17 -13.10 -9.45 -10.84
C ASP A 17 -13.38 -10.55 -11.89
N GLY A 18 -14.15 -11.58 -11.52
CA GLY A 18 -14.53 -12.71 -12.37
C GLY A 18 -13.63 -13.95 -12.21
N ALA A 19 -14.16 -15.11 -12.62
CA ALA A 19 -13.50 -16.41 -12.40
C ALA A 19 -12.11 -16.55 -13.06
N GLY A 20 -11.87 -15.83 -14.17
CA GLY A 20 -10.59 -15.81 -14.88
C GLY A 20 -9.56 -14.81 -14.33
N ALA A 21 -9.91 -14.02 -13.32
CA ALA A 21 -9.05 -12.97 -12.77
C ALA A 21 -7.81 -13.53 -12.07
N LEU A 22 -7.89 -14.77 -11.55
CA LEU A 22 -6.81 -15.41 -10.81
C LEU A 22 -6.05 -16.42 -11.66
N VAL A 23 -4.74 -16.31 -11.64
CA VAL A 23 -3.83 -17.29 -12.23
C VAL A 23 -2.69 -17.52 -11.25
N GLY A 24 -2.59 -18.74 -10.75
CA GLY A 24 -1.48 -19.18 -9.91
C GLY A 24 -0.24 -19.56 -10.70
N VAL A 25 0.81 -19.94 -9.96
CA VAL A 25 2.03 -20.54 -10.50
C VAL A 25 2.21 -21.97 -9.98
N GLY A 26 2.92 -22.80 -10.75
CA GLY A 26 3.17 -24.20 -10.40
C GLY A 26 4.28 -24.39 -9.36
N GLU A 27 4.44 -25.62 -8.86
CA GLU A 27 5.46 -25.94 -7.85
C GLU A 27 6.88 -25.57 -8.28
N GLU A 28 7.24 -25.80 -9.55
CA GLU A 28 8.56 -25.44 -10.08
C GLU A 28 8.83 -23.94 -10.01
N GLU A 29 7.82 -23.12 -10.30
CA GLU A 29 7.91 -21.66 -10.24
C GLU A 29 7.96 -21.17 -8.79
N ILE A 30 7.21 -21.79 -7.88
CA ILE A 30 7.30 -21.52 -6.44
C ILE A 30 8.71 -21.83 -5.91
N LEU A 31 9.29 -22.96 -6.33
CA LEU A 31 10.67 -23.31 -5.96
C LEU A 31 11.69 -22.34 -6.55
N ALA A 32 11.46 -21.83 -7.77
CA ALA A 32 12.29 -20.79 -8.37
C ALA A 32 12.24 -19.49 -7.57
N VAL A 33 11.04 -19.04 -7.17
CA VAL A 33 10.87 -17.85 -6.30
C VAL A 33 11.59 -18.07 -4.96
N MET A 34 11.44 -19.23 -4.34
CA MET A 34 12.14 -19.57 -3.10
C MET A 34 13.66 -19.50 -3.25
N ALA A 35 14.19 -20.03 -4.36
CA ALA A 35 15.62 -19.99 -4.66
C ALA A 35 16.14 -18.56 -4.91
N ASP A 36 15.39 -17.73 -5.64
CA ASP A 36 15.76 -16.33 -5.87
C ASP A 36 15.81 -15.50 -4.57
N GLN A 37 14.90 -15.81 -3.63
CA GLN A 37 14.88 -15.21 -2.30
C GLN A 37 15.99 -15.74 -1.37
N GLY A 38 16.70 -16.82 -1.77
CA GLY A 38 17.74 -17.47 -0.98
C GLY A 38 17.20 -18.19 0.27
N LEU A 39 15.95 -18.66 0.24
CA LEU A 39 15.27 -19.24 1.40
C LEU A 39 15.23 -20.77 1.32
N GLY A 40 15.28 -21.43 2.49
CA GLY A 40 15.07 -22.88 2.58
C GLY A 40 13.59 -23.30 2.61
N ARG A 41 12.69 -22.35 2.84
CA ARG A 41 11.23 -22.53 2.82
C ARG A 41 10.53 -21.20 2.57
N LEU A 42 9.29 -21.28 2.11
CA LEU A 42 8.36 -20.14 2.09
C LEU A 42 7.31 -20.33 3.20
N PRO A 43 6.77 -19.24 3.77
CA PRO A 43 5.57 -19.29 4.59
C PRO A 43 4.41 -19.97 3.87
N GLY A 44 3.58 -20.75 4.57
CA GLY A 44 2.46 -21.47 3.95
C GLY A 44 1.43 -20.56 3.32
N ALA A 45 1.08 -19.45 3.98
CA ALA A 45 0.17 -18.44 3.44
C ALA A 45 0.69 -17.86 2.12
N TYR A 46 1.97 -17.51 2.08
CA TYR A 46 2.60 -16.96 0.88
C TYR A 46 2.72 -17.98 -0.25
N ARG A 47 3.06 -19.23 0.07
CA ARG A 47 3.06 -20.34 -0.89
C ARG A 47 1.66 -20.58 -1.48
N GLU A 48 0.62 -20.53 -0.66
CA GLU A 48 -0.78 -20.64 -1.10
C GLU A 48 -1.19 -19.46 -2.00
N PHE A 49 -0.75 -18.24 -1.66
CA PHE A 49 -0.95 -17.06 -2.51
C PHE A 49 -0.31 -17.26 -3.89
N LEU A 50 0.94 -17.73 -3.97
CA LEU A 50 1.58 -18.02 -5.25
C LEU A 50 0.83 -19.11 -6.03
N ALA A 51 0.39 -20.17 -5.37
CA ALA A 51 -0.35 -21.26 -6.01
C ALA A 51 -1.72 -20.85 -6.55
N LEU A 52 -2.38 -19.84 -5.95
CA LEU A 52 -3.70 -19.37 -6.36
C LEU A 52 -3.66 -18.14 -7.27
N MET A 53 -2.69 -17.25 -7.06
CA MET A 53 -2.67 -15.88 -7.58
C MET A 53 -1.28 -15.41 -8.07
N GLY A 54 -0.26 -16.26 -8.01
CA GLY A 54 1.14 -15.88 -8.22
C GLY A 54 1.50 -15.32 -9.60
N ARG A 55 0.63 -15.43 -10.61
CA ARG A 55 0.79 -14.78 -11.92
C ARG A 55 -0.18 -13.63 -12.14
N ARG A 56 -1.37 -13.70 -11.55
CA ARG A 56 -2.41 -12.68 -11.69
C ARG A 56 -3.42 -12.77 -10.54
N ALA A 57 -3.79 -11.62 -10.00
CA ALA A 57 -4.73 -11.50 -8.88
C ALA A 57 -5.89 -10.49 -9.13
N GLY A 58 -6.36 -10.37 -10.37
CA GLY A 58 -7.32 -9.32 -10.72
C GLY A 58 -6.78 -7.93 -10.43
N ARG A 59 -7.52 -7.13 -9.65
CA ARG A 59 -7.09 -5.78 -9.21
C ARG A 59 -6.28 -5.77 -7.92
N LEU A 60 -6.13 -6.91 -7.23
CA LEU A 60 -5.33 -6.99 -6.01
C LEU A 60 -3.86 -6.76 -6.36
N LEU A 61 -3.19 -5.83 -5.66
CA LEU A 61 -1.79 -5.43 -5.91
C LEU A 61 -1.52 -4.95 -7.35
N ALA A 62 -2.51 -4.36 -8.03
CA ALA A 62 -2.29 -3.81 -9.36
C ALA A 62 -1.31 -2.63 -9.30
N GLY A 63 -0.34 -2.60 -10.22
CA GLY A 63 0.76 -1.63 -10.21
C GLY A 63 1.91 -2.00 -9.28
N THR A 64 1.84 -3.15 -8.61
CA THR A 64 2.89 -3.67 -7.74
C THR A 64 3.58 -4.87 -8.39
N ASP A 65 4.91 -4.88 -8.36
CA ASP A 65 5.71 -6.04 -8.71
C ASP A 65 5.60 -7.07 -7.59
N ALA A 66 4.60 -7.93 -7.67
CA ALA A 66 4.33 -9.00 -6.69
C ALA A 66 4.01 -10.36 -7.35
N PHE A 67 4.08 -10.41 -8.68
CA PHE A 67 3.66 -11.58 -9.48
C PHE A 67 4.80 -12.07 -10.36
N HIS A 68 4.78 -13.35 -10.68
CA HIS A 68 5.72 -13.94 -11.64
C HIS A 68 5.54 -13.33 -13.04
N PRO A 69 6.62 -12.90 -13.73
CA PRO A 69 8.04 -13.00 -13.33
C PRO A 69 8.58 -11.75 -12.62
N ALA A 70 7.79 -10.68 -12.49
CA ALA A 70 8.23 -9.39 -11.94
C ALA A 70 8.77 -9.48 -10.51
N ILE A 71 8.35 -10.50 -9.74
CA ILE A 71 8.83 -10.72 -8.38
C ILE A 71 10.31 -11.14 -8.28
N PHE A 72 10.92 -11.59 -9.37
CA PHE A 72 12.32 -12.00 -9.36
C PHE A 72 13.25 -10.81 -9.23
N GLY A 73 14.28 -10.96 -8.38
CA GLY A 73 15.31 -9.94 -8.18
C GLY A 73 14.93 -8.82 -7.20
N LEU A 74 13.67 -8.74 -6.76
CA LEU A 74 13.22 -7.69 -5.84
C LEU A 74 14.07 -7.62 -4.56
N LYS A 75 14.42 -8.78 -3.99
CA LYS A 75 15.28 -8.84 -2.79
C LYS A 75 16.66 -8.22 -3.01
N LYS A 76 17.19 -8.28 -4.24
CA LYS A 76 18.49 -7.70 -4.58
C LYS A 76 18.41 -6.20 -4.80
N SER A 77 17.30 -5.70 -5.35
CA SER A 77 17.08 -4.27 -5.61
C SER A 77 16.57 -3.51 -4.39
N ALA A 78 15.91 -4.18 -3.44
CA ALA A 78 15.31 -3.51 -2.28
C ALA A 78 16.26 -2.67 -1.40
N PRO A 79 17.53 -3.06 -1.18
CA PRO A 79 18.46 -2.24 -0.41
C PRO A 79 18.72 -0.85 -1.01
N GLU A 80 18.62 -0.71 -2.34
CA GLU A 80 18.84 0.55 -3.05
C GLU A 80 17.86 1.65 -2.57
N LEU A 81 16.67 1.26 -2.10
CA LEU A 81 15.63 2.19 -1.62
C LEU A 81 15.97 2.89 -0.31
N SER A 82 16.86 2.30 0.49
CA SER A 82 17.24 2.83 1.80
C SER A 82 18.64 3.46 1.80
N GLU A 83 19.33 3.46 0.65
CA GLU A 83 20.66 4.04 0.53
C GLU A 83 20.64 5.54 0.88
N GLY A 84 21.47 5.94 1.85
CA GLY A 84 21.55 7.32 2.30
C GLY A 84 20.47 7.75 3.30
N THR A 85 19.65 6.81 3.80
CA THR A 85 18.64 7.06 4.84
C THR A 85 19.09 6.53 6.21
N ALA A 86 18.34 6.86 7.28
CA ALA A 86 18.57 6.30 8.62
C ALA A 86 18.02 4.87 8.79
N PHE A 87 17.24 4.38 7.84
CA PHE A 87 16.69 3.03 7.88
C PHE A 87 17.81 1.99 7.72
N GLU A 88 17.93 1.08 8.69
CA GLU A 88 18.98 0.05 8.72
C GLU A 88 18.84 -1.01 7.62
N GLY A 89 17.76 -0.94 6.84
CA GLY A 89 17.49 -1.80 5.70
C GLY A 89 16.73 -3.08 6.07
N ILE A 90 16.50 -3.90 5.06
CA ILE A 90 15.77 -5.16 5.18
C ILE A 90 16.71 -6.28 5.66
N PRO A 91 16.35 -7.06 6.69
CA PRO A 91 17.21 -8.15 7.16
C PRO A 91 17.53 -9.18 6.07
N PRO A 92 18.76 -9.74 6.01
CA PRO A 92 19.14 -10.71 4.97
C PRO A 92 18.28 -11.97 4.92
N GLY A 93 17.69 -12.37 6.05
CA GLY A 93 16.80 -13.53 6.17
C GLY A 93 15.35 -13.27 5.73
N ALA A 94 14.99 -12.02 5.42
CA ALA A 94 13.65 -11.65 5.06
C ALA A 94 13.26 -12.16 3.67
N LEU A 95 11.96 -12.31 3.47
CA LEU A 95 11.33 -12.55 2.18
C LEU A 95 10.78 -11.21 1.66
N VAL A 96 11.31 -10.72 0.55
CA VAL A 96 10.82 -9.50 -0.13
C VAL A 96 9.82 -9.93 -1.20
N PHE A 97 8.54 -9.65 -1.01
CA PHE A 97 7.47 -10.21 -1.84
C PHE A 97 6.79 -9.19 -2.75
N ALA A 98 6.99 -7.90 -2.51
CA ALA A 98 6.37 -6.87 -3.33
C ALA A 98 7.22 -5.60 -3.36
N MET A 99 7.22 -4.94 -4.52
CA MET A 99 7.74 -3.60 -4.70
C MET A 99 6.72 -2.78 -5.50
N HIS A 100 6.36 -1.60 -5.01
CA HIS A 100 5.45 -0.71 -5.71
C HIS A 100 6.22 0.45 -6.32
N GLN A 101 6.21 0.52 -7.65
CA GLN A 101 6.79 1.60 -8.46
C GLN A 101 8.25 2.00 -8.15
N GLY A 102 9.02 1.10 -7.53
CA GLY A 102 10.45 1.31 -7.28
C GLY A 102 10.79 2.26 -6.13
N TYR A 103 9.85 2.63 -5.26
CA TYR A 103 10.11 3.45 -4.06
C TYR A 103 9.41 2.92 -2.79
N GLN A 104 8.70 1.81 -2.90
CA GLN A 104 7.97 1.15 -1.81
C GLN A 104 8.27 -0.34 -1.82
N VAL A 105 8.58 -0.91 -0.66
CA VAL A 105 8.93 -2.32 -0.53
C VAL A 105 8.22 -2.98 0.65
N TYR A 106 7.83 -4.24 0.44
CA TYR A 106 7.16 -5.06 1.44
C TYR A 106 7.95 -6.34 1.68
N TRP A 107 8.14 -6.69 2.96
CA TRP A 107 8.86 -7.90 3.34
C TRP A 107 8.26 -8.61 4.56
N MET A 108 8.69 -9.85 4.78
CA MET A 108 8.36 -10.67 5.94
C MET A 108 9.67 -11.18 6.56
N GLU A 109 9.84 -11.06 7.88
CA GLU A 109 11.08 -11.45 8.56
C GLU A 109 11.06 -12.88 9.11
N ASP A 110 9.97 -13.28 9.77
CA ASP A 110 9.84 -14.63 10.34
C ASP A 110 9.33 -15.64 9.31
N VAL A 111 10.17 -16.00 8.35
CA VAL A 111 9.84 -17.00 7.32
C VAL A 111 9.57 -18.41 7.89
N SER A 112 9.78 -18.62 9.19
CA SER A 112 9.46 -19.86 9.88
C SER A 112 7.99 -19.95 10.29
N ALA A 113 7.33 -18.80 10.49
CA ALA A 113 5.89 -18.71 10.68
C ALA A 113 5.15 -19.07 9.38
N ASP A 114 3.94 -19.62 9.53
CA ASP A 114 3.12 -19.99 8.38
C ASP A 114 2.48 -18.77 7.70
N ASP A 115 2.18 -17.75 8.50
CA ASP A 115 1.54 -16.49 8.10
C ASP A 115 2.22 -15.32 8.84
N PRO A 116 3.44 -14.93 8.42
CA PRO A 116 4.28 -14.00 9.16
C PRO A 116 3.80 -12.55 9.05
N LYS A 117 4.28 -11.74 9.98
CA LYS A 117 4.16 -10.29 9.98
C LYS A 117 4.71 -9.69 8.68
N VAL A 118 4.03 -8.67 8.15
CA VAL A 118 4.44 -7.90 6.98
C VAL A 118 4.91 -6.53 7.43
N PHE A 119 6.01 -6.08 6.83
CA PHE A 119 6.57 -4.76 7.02
C PHE A 119 6.57 -3.99 5.69
N PHE A 120 6.46 -2.68 5.78
CA PHE A 120 6.47 -1.76 4.65
C PHE A 120 7.42 -0.60 4.91
N TYR A 121 8.20 -0.29 3.88
CA TYR A 121 9.10 0.85 3.84
C TYR A 121 8.83 1.65 2.57
N GLN A 122 8.91 2.97 2.70
CA GLN A 122 8.89 3.90 1.60
C GLN A 122 10.17 4.72 1.61
N GLU A 123 10.79 4.88 0.44
CA GLU A 123 11.98 5.70 0.26
C GLU A 123 11.77 7.11 0.84
N GLY A 124 12.76 7.56 1.61
CA GLY A 124 12.76 8.85 2.30
C GLY A 124 12.21 8.81 3.72
N ASP A 125 11.61 7.71 4.16
CA ASP A 125 11.23 7.54 5.57
C ASP A 125 12.45 7.10 6.41
N ASP A 126 12.46 7.48 7.69
CA ASP A 126 13.55 7.16 8.64
C ASP A 126 13.43 5.74 9.23
N GLY A 127 12.38 4.99 8.88
CA GLY A 127 12.12 3.66 9.42
C GLY A 127 10.91 2.99 8.78
N ILE A 128 10.42 1.93 9.43
CA ILE A 128 9.25 1.18 8.98
C ILE A 128 8.02 2.10 9.00
N ALA A 129 7.38 2.23 7.84
CA ALA A 129 6.25 3.12 7.65
C ALA A 129 4.92 2.45 8.02
N ARG A 130 4.81 1.12 7.86
CA ARG A 130 3.63 0.36 8.26
C ARG A 130 3.95 -1.11 8.50
N GLU A 131 3.13 -1.74 9.33
CA GLU A 131 3.18 -3.16 9.64
C GLU A 131 1.78 -3.77 9.64
N TRP A 132 1.69 -5.07 9.35
CA TRP A 132 0.49 -5.90 9.50
C TRP A 132 0.88 -7.16 10.25
N GLU A 133 0.06 -7.63 11.20
CA GLU A 133 0.38 -8.76 12.07
C GLU A 133 0.49 -10.09 11.30
N SER A 134 -0.03 -10.15 10.07
CA SER A 134 0.12 -11.31 9.17
C SER A 134 0.05 -10.93 7.69
N PHE A 135 0.55 -11.81 6.83
CA PHE A 135 0.42 -11.68 5.38
C PHE A 135 -1.04 -11.75 4.91
N THR A 136 -1.85 -12.60 5.54
CA THR A 136 -3.29 -12.62 5.30
C THR A 136 -3.96 -11.28 5.65
N GLU A 137 -3.59 -10.64 6.77
CA GLU A 137 -4.11 -9.34 7.14
C GLU A 137 -3.73 -8.26 6.11
N PHE A 138 -2.47 -8.26 5.67
CA PHE A 138 -2.01 -7.42 4.56
C PHE A 138 -2.88 -7.62 3.31
N LEU A 139 -3.10 -8.86 2.86
CA LEU A 139 -3.93 -9.11 1.69
C LEU A 139 -5.39 -8.66 1.86
N ASN A 140 -5.96 -8.78 3.07
CA ASN A 140 -7.30 -8.28 3.36
C ASN A 140 -7.35 -6.75 3.31
N ALA A 141 -6.34 -6.08 3.87
CA ALA A 141 -6.20 -4.63 3.78
C ALA A 141 -6.11 -4.19 2.32
N GLU A 142 -5.21 -4.77 1.52
CA GLU A 142 -5.08 -4.44 0.09
C GLU A 142 -6.33 -4.74 -0.74
N PHE A 143 -7.08 -5.78 -0.37
CA PHE A 143 -8.34 -6.12 -1.01
C PHE A 143 -9.46 -5.13 -0.65
N GLY A 144 -9.56 -4.72 0.61
CA GLY A 144 -10.57 -3.79 1.14
C GLY A 144 -10.27 -2.30 0.87
N ASP A 145 -9.00 -1.92 0.86
CA ASP A 145 -8.50 -0.56 0.62
C ASP A 145 -8.61 -0.15 -0.85
N GLY A 146 -9.05 -1.03 -1.75
CA GLY A 146 -9.04 -0.71 -3.18
C GLY A 146 -7.65 -0.25 -3.64
N GLY A 147 -6.57 -0.87 -3.15
CA GLY A 147 -5.19 -0.37 -3.25
C GLY A 147 -4.74 0.08 -4.66
N ALA A 148 -5.21 -0.61 -5.71
CA ALA A 148 -4.99 -0.20 -7.10
C ALA A 148 -5.49 1.22 -7.42
N LEU A 149 -6.61 1.60 -6.81
CA LEU A 149 -7.32 2.84 -7.02
C LEU A 149 -6.74 3.95 -6.16
N VAL A 150 -6.31 3.64 -4.94
CA VAL A 150 -5.54 4.56 -4.10
C VAL A 150 -4.18 4.85 -4.74
N SER A 151 -3.46 3.86 -5.27
CA SER A 151 -2.20 4.08 -5.99
C SER A 151 -2.38 4.89 -7.27
N LEU A 152 -3.44 4.65 -8.05
CA LEU A 152 -3.76 5.42 -9.25
C LEU A 152 -4.15 6.87 -8.91
N VAL A 153 -4.86 7.07 -7.80
CA VAL A 153 -5.15 8.38 -7.23
C VAL A 153 -3.87 9.04 -6.72
N GLU A 154 -3.04 8.37 -5.95
CA GLU A 154 -1.79 8.94 -5.39
C GLU A 154 -0.81 9.33 -6.50
N ALA A 155 -0.74 8.55 -7.58
CA ALA A 155 0.04 8.90 -8.78
C ALA A 155 -0.58 10.06 -9.59
N ALA A 156 -1.91 10.18 -9.61
CA ALA A 156 -2.60 11.31 -10.25
C ALA A 156 -2.55 12.59 -9.38
N VAL A 157 -2.38 12.45 -8.06
CA VAL A 157 -2.30 13.54 -7.08
C VAL A 157 -0.83 13.91 -6.86
N THR A 158 -0.12 14.24 -7.95
CA THR A 158 1.10 15.05 -7.87
C THR A 158 0.73 16.51 -8.11
N GLY A 159 0.23 17.19 -7.07
CA GLY A 159 -0.14 18.60 -7.11
C GLY A 159 -1.63 18.88 -6.83
N PHE A 160 -2.10 20.07 -7.22
CA PHE A 160 -3.45 20.55 -6.93
C PHE A 160 -4.49 19.75 -7.71
N VAL A 161 -5.40 19.06 -7.01
CA VAL A 161 -6.47 18.28 -7.64
C VAL A 161 -7.55 19.22 -8.16
N THR A 162 -7.76 19.25 -9.47
CA THR A 162 -8.84 20.04 -10.07
C THR A 162 -10.14 19.25 -10.10
N MET A 163 -11.27 19.95 -10.15
CA MET A 163 -12.61 19.34 -10.26
C MET A 163 -12.73 18.46 -11.51
N GLU A 164 -12.09 18.85 -12.62
CA GLU A 164 -12.07 18.08 -13.88
C GLU A 164 -11.30 16.76 -13.74
N MET A 165 -10.20 16.75 -13.00
CA MET A 165 -9.41 15.54 -12.74
C MET A 165 -10.15 14.57 -11.81
N ALA A 166 -10.79 15.11 -10.76
CA ALA A 166 -11.63 14.33 -9.86
C ALA A 166 -12.83 13.70 -10.60
N ASP A 167 -13.54 14.47 -11.42
CA ASP A 167 -14.63 13.95 -12.25
C ASP A 167 -14.18 12.88 -13.26
N GLY A 168 -12.98 13.03 -13.83
CA GLY A 168 -12.36 12.03 -14.70
C GLY A 168 -12.16 10.70 -13.97
N ILE A 169 -11.55 10.77 -12.78
CA ILE A 169 -11.31 9.62 -11.91
C ILE A 169 -12.63 8.96 -11.49
N ALA A 170 -13.64 9.73 -11.10
CA ALA A 170 -14.94 9.18 -10.69
C ALA A 170 -15.75 8.57 -11.83
N ARG A 171 -15.57 9.05 -13.08
CA ARG A 171 -16.18 8.41 -14.26
C ARG A 171 -15.49 7.10 -14.62
N GLU A 172 -14.18 7.06 -14.51
CA GLU A 172 -13.38 5.88 -14.85
C GLU A 172 -13.47 4.81 -13.74
N TYR A 173 -13.59 5.25 -12.48
CA TYR A 173 -13.62 4.43 -11.28
C TYR A 173 -14.71 4.91 -10.30
N PRO A 174 -16.00 4.62 -10.58
CA PRO A 174 -17.12 5.07 -9.74
C PRO A 174 -17.05 4.54 -8.29
N GLU A 175 -16.37 3.42 -8.06
CA GLU A 175 -16.11 2.87 -6.73
C GLU A 175 -15.29 3.80 -5.82
N VAL A 176 -14.49 4.73 -6.37
CA VAL A 176 -13.72 5.73 -5.59
C VAL A 176 -14.64 6.51 -4.68
N VAL A 177 -15.76 6.97 -5.21
CA VAL A 177 -16.70 7.85 -4.49
C VAL A 177 -17.29 7.12 -3.28
N GLY A 178 -17.50 5.81 -3.39
CA GLY A 178 -18.02 4.99 -2.29
C GLY A 178 -16.96 4.58 -1.25
N SER A 179 -15.69 4.49 -1.64
CA SER A 179 -14.62 3.93 -0.81
C SER A 179 -13.69 4.99 -0.19
N VAL A 180 -13.60 6.20 -0.76
CA VAL A 180 -12.64 7.22 -0.34
C VAL A 180 -12.82 7.67 1.12
N VAL A 181 -14.05 7.70 1.62
CA VAL A 181 -14.33 8.03 3.04
C VAL A 181 -13.78 6.93 3.96
N GLY A 182 -13.87 5.66 3.56
CA GLY A 182 -13.25 4.55 4.30
C GLY A 182 -11.74 4.69 4.35
N TRP A 183 -11.10 5.00 3.22
CA TRP A 183 -9.65 5.18 3.16
C TRP A 183 -9.14 6.36 4.01
N ILE A 184 -9.91 7.45 4.07
CA ILE A 184 -9.60 8.58 4.96
C ILE A 184 -9.61 8.13 6.41
N ARG A 185 -10.62 7.35 6.81
CA ARG A 185 -10.73 6.79 8.17
C ARG A 185 -9.55 5.88 8.49
N ASP A 186 -9.23 4.95 7.58
CA ASP A 186 -8.15 3.98 7.78
C ASP A 186 -6.78 4.66 7.85
N ALA A 187 -6.56 5.69 7.02
CA ALA A 187 -5.36 6.51 7.06
C ALA A 187 -5.24 7.32 8.37
N ALA A 188 -6.35 7.87 8.87
CA ALA A 188 -6.38 8.59 10.14
C ALA A 188 -6.12 7.65 11.33
N ALA A 189 -6.73 6.45 11.33
CA ALA A 189 -6.49 5.43 12.34
C ALA A 189 -5.02 4.96 12.37
N ALA A 190 -4.35 4.97 11.22
CA ALA A 190 -2.93 4.67 11.09
C ALA A 190 -1.99 5.87 11.36
N GLY A 191 -2.51 7.05 11.69
CA GLY A 191 -1.72 8.26 11.93
C GLY A 191 -1.05 8.86 10.68
N ASN A 192 -1.45 8.43 9.47
CA ASN A 192 -0.85 8.88 8.22
C ASN A 192 -1.53 10.15 7.70
N TRP A 193 -1.24 11.29 8.35
CA TRP A 193 -1.88 12.57 8.05
C TRP A 193 -1.65 13.07 6.63
N ARG A 194 -0.48 12.80 6.05
CA ARG A 194 -0.16 13.15 4.66
C ARG A 194 -1.03 12.38 3.66
N ARG A 195 -1.48 11.18 4.01
CA ARG A 195 -2.44 10.39 3.21
C ARG A 195 -3.87 10.87 3.43
N VAL A 196 -4.24 11.21 4.67
CA VAL A 196 -5.53 11.86 4.97
C VAL A 196 -5.72 13.12 4.14
N GLU A 197 -4.73 14.01 4.11
CA GLU A 197 -4.78 15.25 3.33
C GLU A 197 -4.97 15.00 1.83
N ARG A 198 -4.19 14.07 1.25
CA ARG A 198 -4.29 13.74 -0.19
C ARG A 198 -5.65 13.15 -0.55
N LEU A 199 -6.17 12.24 0.26
CA LEU A 199 -7.49 11.64 0.04
C LEU A 199 -8.62 12.65 0.27
N ALA A 200 -8.49 13.54 1.26
CA ALA A 200 -9.44 14.63 1.49
C ALA A 200 -9.46 15.62 0.30
N ASN A 201 -8.30 15.93 -0.28
CA ASN A 201 -8.18 16.80 -1.46
C ASN A 201 -8.82 16.16 -2.71
N LEU A 202 -8.75 14.84 -2.87
CA LEU A 202 -9.52 14.14 -3.90
C LEU A 202 -11.02 14.12 -3.59
N ALA A 203 -11.40 13.86 -2.33
CA ALA A 203 -12.79 13.70 -1.93
C ALA A 203 -13.58 15.02 -1.92
N ALA A 204 -12.91 16.15 -1.68
CA ALA A 204 -13.52 17.47 -1.63
C ALA A 204 -14.33 17.84 -2.90
N PRO A 205 -13.79 17.72 -4.13
CA PRO A 205 -14.57 17.95 -5.35
C PRO A 205 -15.62 16.86 -5.63
N LEU A 206 -15.40 15.62 -5.18
CA LEU A 206 -16.31 14.49 -5.41
C LEU A 206 -17.53 14.50 -4.49
N ALA A 207 -17.44 15.20 -3.36
CA ALA A 207 -18.47 15.33 -2.33
C ALA A 207 -19.19 14.00 -1.97
N PRO A 208 -18.45 12.92 -1.64
CA PRO A 208 -19.06 11.65 -1.30
C PRO A 208 -19.88 11.74 -0.01
N PRO A 209 -20.98 10.98 0.11
CA PRO A 209 -21.81 10.98 1.32
C PRO A 209 -20.98 10.62 2.56
N GLY A 210 -21.12 11.41 3.63
CA GLY A 210 -20.46 11.14 4.91
C GLY A 210 -19.05 11.71 5.06
N LEU A 211 -18.45 12.29 4.02
CA LEU A 211 -17.12 12.92 4.09
C LEU A 211 -17.03 13.97 5.21
N GLY A 212 -18.01 14.86 5.30
CA GLY A 212 -18.02 15.92 6.30
C GLY A 212 -18.07 15.38 7.74
N ALA A 213 -18.86 14.33 7.98
CA ALA A 213 -18.95 13.71 9.30
C ALA A 213 -17.63 13.03 9.70
N GLU A 214 -16.95 12.39 8.74
CA GLU A 214 -15.67 11.73 8.98
C GLU A 214 -14.56 12.74 9.29
N LEU A 215 -14.44 13.81 8.48
CA LEU A 215 -13.44 14.85 8.70
C LEU A 215 -13.68 15.60 10.02
N CYS A 216 -14.93 15.88 10.38
CA CYS A 216 -15.26 16.43 11.69
C CYS A 216 -14.87 15.48 12.82
N GLY A 217 -15.14 14.18 12.70
CA GLY A 217 -14.75 13.18 13.71
C GLY A 217 -13.24 13.08 13.90
N ILE A 218 -12.46 13.20 12.81
CA ILE A 218 -10.99 13.23 12.86
C ILE A 218 -10.47 14.50 13.56
N LEU A 219 -11.05 15.66 13.25
CA LEU A 219 -10.69 16.94 13.87
C LEU A 219 -11.04 17.00 15.36
N GLU A 220 -12.16 16.39 15.75
CA GLU A 220 -12.61 16.31 17.15
C GLU A 220 -11.81 15.31 17.99
N ALA A 221 -11.13 14.34 17.34
CA ALA A 221 -10.32 13.33 18.01
C ALA A 221 -8.91 13.81 18.44
N ASP A 222 -8.59 15.09 18.23
CA ASP A 222 -7.31 15.77 18.58
C ASP A 222 -6.06 15.23 17.83
N PRO A 223 -5.65 15.86 16.71
CA PRO A 223 -4.33 15.63 16.14
C PRO A 223 -3.29 16.45 16.91
N VAL A 224 -2.59 15.82 17.86
CA VAL A 224 -1.26 16.28 18.26
C VAL A 224 -0.37 16.20 17.01
N GLY A 225 -0.27 17.31 16.25
CA GLY A 225 0.57 17.37 15.06
C GLY A 225 0.27 18.44 14.01
N LEU A 226 -0.72 19.32 14.19
CA LEU A 226 -0.94 20.45 13.27
C LEU A 226 -0.71 21.81 13.95
N GLY A 227 0.45 22.40 13.66
CA GLY A 227 0.93 23.73 14.08
C GLY A 227 2.22 23.60 14.90
N VAL A 228 3.36 24.23 14.61
CA VAL A 228 3.77 25.48 13.95
C VAL A 228 5.30 25.31 13.74
N GLU A 229 5.98 25.64 12.64
CA GLU A 229 6.45 26.97 12.21
C GLU A 229 7.21 26.79 10.88
N ASP A 230 6.63 27.21 9.76
CA ASP A 230 7.42 27.74 8.61
C ASP A 230 7.37 29.26 8.77
N GLU A 231 8.26 29.80 9.61
CA GLU A 231 8.49 31.25 9.67
C GLU A 231 9.22 31.67 8.39
N LEU A 232 8.43 32.04 7.37
CA LEU A 232 8.88 32.87 6.27
C LEU A 232 9.46 34.17 6.84
N GLY A 233 10.77 34.32 6.74
CA GLY A 233 11.49 35.55 7.06
C GLY A 233 10.96 36.72 6.23
N PHE A 234 10.14 37.57 6.85
CA PHE A 234 9.86 38.91 6.36
C PHE A 234 11.04 39.82 6.75
N ASP A 235 11.87 40.12 5.75
CA ASP A 235 12.94 41.10 5.80
C ASP A 235 12.33 42.50 6.06
N GLU A 236 12.71 43.08 7.20
CA GLU A 236 12.22 44.35 7.74
C GLU A 236 12.86 45.52 6.96
N ALA A 237 12.23 45.89 5.83
CA ALA A 237 12.60 47.05 5.05
C ALA A 237 12.27 48.37 5.79
N ARG A 238 13.25 48.85 6.58
CA ARG A 238 13.75 50.22 6.65
C ARG A 238 12.79 51.33 6.15
N MET A 239 12.15 52.05 7.07
CA MET A 239 11.65 53.41 6.83
C MET A 239 12.57 54.43 7.51
N PRO A 240 13.13 55.43 6.79
CA PRO A 240 13.72 56.61 7.41
C PRO A 240 12.65 57.69 7.65
N GLU A 241 12.84 58.48 8.72
CA GLU A 241 12.19 59.78 8.94
C GLU A 241 12.67 60.85 7.95
#